data_AF-A0A7Y6ARI0-F1
#
_entry.id   AF-A0A7Y6ARI0-F1
#
_cell.length_a   1.000
_cell.length_b   1.000
_cell.length_c   1.000
_cell.angle_alpha   90.00
_cell.angle_beta   90.00
_cell.angle_gamma   90.00
#
_symmetry.space_group_name_H-M   'P 1'
#
loop_
_entity.id
_entity.type
_entity.pdbx_description
1 polymer ?
#
loop_
_entity_poly.entity_id
_entity_poly.type
_entity_poly.pdbx_seq_one_letter_code
_entity_poly.pdbx_strand_id
1 'polypeptide(L)'
;MSRVFFDVDRAFCISLSERTDRRVLFCRCVAPLIENPIEFFSTQRHSDPVQGCYESHQWLAKVALAEGWQRILIFEDDARPYNLRSAQVRWVNRFIRTHPFQALHLGYSMGRTWMTWFPFIARGRVVALHAYIISREGCRILAETPYCGTPVDVFFKRQLKQHCVFPMLFRQHEAAVTGSDIEAVALNDDEWWERNWRKHRRSVLKNIWRTVLRLRF
;
A
#
# COMPACT_ATOMS: atom_id res chain seq x y z
N MET A 1 16.22 14.45 -8.99
CA MET A 1 16.00 13.06 -8.55
C MET A 1 15.45 12.27 -9.73
N SER A 2 15.95 11.06 -9.99
CA SER A 2 15.39 10.20 -11.04
C SER A 2 14.02 9.70 -10.62
N ARG A 3 13.03 9.81 -11.52
CA ARG A 3 11.71 9.18 -11.33
C ARG A 3 11.87 7.66 -11.23
N VAL A 4 10.89 7.01 -10.62
CA VAL A 4 10.81 5.56 -10.53
C VAL A 4 9.56 5.06 -11.26
N PHE A 5 9.72 3.95 -11.98
CA PHE A 5 8.64 3.25 -12.66
C PHE A 5 8.33 1.95 -11.93
N PHE A 6 7.07 1.67 -11.69
CA PHE A 6 6.59 0.37 -11.23
C PHE A 6 6.03 -0.42 -12.40
N ASP A 7 6.37 -1.71 -12.48
CA ASP A 7 5.88 -2.62 -13.51
C ASP A 7 4.42 -2.98 -13.20
N VAL A 8 3.48 -2.09 -13.51
CA VAL A 8 2.04 -2.22 -13.31
C VAL A 8 1.28 -1.71 -14.54
N ASP A 9 0.06 -2.18 -14.75
CA ASP A 9 -0.75 -1.79 -15.91
C ASP A 9 -1.31 -0.37 -15.76
N ARG A 10 -1.74 -0.03 -14.53
CA ARG A 10 -2.28 1.28 -14.16
C ARG A 10 -1.90 1.66 -12.74
N ALA A 11 -1.86 2.97 -12.49
CA ALA A 11 -1.67 3.53 -11.16
C ALA A 11 -2.81 4.49 -10.83
N PHE A 12 -3.37 4.35 -9.63
CA PHE A 12 -4.48 5.15 -9.13
C PHE A 12 -4.12 5.84 -7.82
N CYS A 13 -4.73 7.00 -7.59
CA CYS A 13 -4.78 7.64 -6.27
C CYS A 13 -6.24 7.80 -5.86
N ILE A 14 -6.65 7.15 -4.77
CA ILE A 14 -7.98 7.33 -4.20
C ILE A 14 -8.00 8.64 -3.43
N SER A 15 -9.04 9.46 -3.66
CA SER A 15 -9.23 10.73 -2.96
C SER A 15 -10.71 11.05 -2.86
N LEU A 16 -11.14 11.67 -1.76
CA LEU A 16 -12.50 12.22 -1.66
C LEU A 16 -12.62 13.47 -2.54
N SER A 17 -13.74 13.63 -3.25
CA SER A 17 -13.94 14.70 -4.22
C SER A 17 -13.73 16.11 -3.61
N GLU A 18 -14.13 16.31 -2.37
CA GLU A 18 -13.96 17.56 -1.64
C GLU A 18 -12.52 17.81 -1.14
N ARG A 19 -11.67 16.77 -1.03
CA ARG A 19 -10.28 16.86 -0.53
C ARG A 19 -9.27 17.29 -1.61
N THR A 20 -9.56 18.43 -2.23
CA THR A 20 -8.65 19.07 -3.22
C THR A 20 -7.28 19.37 -2.62
N ASP A 21 -7.23 19.71 -1.33
CA ASP A 21 -6.01 19.93 -0.53
C ASP A 21 -5.05 18.73 -0.60
N ARG A 22 -5.57 17.52 -0.35
CA ARG A 22 -4.78 16.27 -0.37
C ARG A 22 -4.29 15.94 -1.77
N ARG A 23 -5.11 16.15 -2.80
CA ARG A 23 -4.69 15.93 -4.20
C ARG A 23 -3.56 16.87 -4.61
N VAL A 24 -3.64 18.15 -4.27
CA VAL A 24 -2.56 19.12 -4.54
C VAL A 24 -1.28 18.70 -3.83
N LEU A 25 -1.38 18.28 -2.57
CA LEU A 25 -0.24 17.78 -1.80
C LEU A 25 0.40 16.53 -2.44
N PHE A 26 -0.42 15.55 -2.83
CA PHE A 26 0.02 14.33 -3.52
C PHE A 26 0.70 14.66 -4.86
N CYS A 27 0.12 15.56 -5.66
CA CYS A 27 0.70 16.04 -6.92
C CYS A 27 2.03 16.76 -6.73
N ARG A 28 2.25 17.39 -5.57
CA ARG A 28 3.53 18.04 -5.25
C ARG A 28 4.58 17.06 -4.75
N CYS A 29 4.17 16.05 -3.97
CA CYS A 29 5.10 15.20 -3.22
C CYS A 29 5.34 13.84 -3.87
N VAL A 30 4.31 13.16 -4.36
CA VAL A 30 4.40 11.79 -4.91
C VAL A 30 4.49 11.80 -6.42
N ALA A 31 3.54 12.43 -7.11
CA ALA A 31 3.43 12.36 -8.57
C ALA A 31 4.74 12.72 -9.33
N PRO A 32 5.54 13.72 -8.92
CA PRO A 32 6.76 14.07 -9.64
C PRO A 32 7.86 13.00 -9.57
N LEU A 33 7.76 12.08 -8.61
CA LEU A 33 8.72 11.00 -8.37
C LEU A 33 8.34 9.69 -9.09
N ILE A 34 7.10 9.56 -9.54
CA ILE A 34 6.56 8.34 -10.15
C ILE A 34 6.42 8.56 -11.66
N GLU A 35 6.92 7.63 -12.46
CA GLU A 35 6.86 7.70 -13.92
C GLU A 35 5.55 7.16 -14.48
N ASN A 36 4.89 6.22 -13.79
CA ASN A 36 3.57 5.74 -14.16
C ASN A 36 2.57 6.91 -14.16
N PRO A 37 1.73 7.06 -15.21
CA PRO A 37 0.59 7.96 -15.15
C PRO A 37 -0.31 7.58 -13.96
N ILE A 38 -0.62 8.56 -13.11
CA ILE A 38 -1.48 8.36 -11.93
C ILE A 38 -2.85 8.95 -12.22
N GLU A 39 -3.87 8.10 -12.18
CA GLU A 39 -5.28 8.49 -12.34
C GLU A 39 -5.92 8.73 -10.97
N PHE A 40 -6.57 9.87 -10.78
CA PHE A 40 -7.30 10.13 -9.54
C PHE A 40 -8.67 9.45 -9.56
N PHE A 41 -8.86 8.48 -8.68
CA PHE A 41 -10.18 7.92 -8.40
C PHE A 41 -10.87 8.78 -7.34
N SER A 42 -11.62 9.77 -7.82
CA SER A 42 -12.38 10.70 -6.98
C SER A 42 -13.69 10.07 -6.55
N THR A 43 -13.88 9.85 -5.25
CA THR A 43 -15.12 9.29 -4.68
C THR A 43 -15.84 10.31 -3.82
N GLN A 44 -17.15 10.12 -3.64
CA GLN A 44 -17.95 10.94 -2.72
C GLN A 44 -17.79 10.42 -1.29
N ARG A 45 -17.93 11.32 -0.32
CA ARG A 45 -17.97 10.94 1.10
C ARG A 45 -19.14 9.98 1.37
N HIS A 46 -18.83 8.86 2.00
CA HIS A 46 -19.83 7.91 2.47
C HIS A 46 -20.24 8.23 3.91
N SER A 47 -21.49 7.92 4.29
CA SER A 47 -21.99 8.12 5.66
C SER A 47 -21.27 7.23 6.68
N ASP A 48 -20.95 5.99 6.29
CA ASP A 48 -19.97 5.13 6.95
C ASP A 48 -18.60 5.26 6.23
N PRO A 49 -17.61 5.97 6.81
CA PRO A 49 -16.31 6.14 6.17
C PRO A 49 -15.53 4.83 6.00
N VAL A 50 -15.75 3.83 6.85
CA VAL A 50 -15.11 2.51 6.73
C VAL A 50 -15.63 1.78 5.51
N GLN A 51 -16.95 1.80 5.30
CA GLN A 51 -17.58 1.25 4.12
C GLN A 51 -17.12 1.98 2.86
N GLY A 52 -17.15 3.32 2.85
CA GLY A 52 -16.75 4.11 1.69
C GLY A 52 -15.31 3.86 1.26
N CYS A 53 -14.39 3.73 2.24
CA CYS A 53 -13.01 3.32 1.97
C CYS A 53 -12.98 1.91 1.34
N TYR A 54 -13.61 0.91 1.98
CA TYR A 54 -13.64 -0.46 1.47
C TYR A 54 -14.15 -0.55 0.02
N GLU A 55 -15.28 0.08 -0.25
CA GLU A 55 -15.92 0.06 -1.55
C GLU A 55 -15.09 0.77 -2.63
N SER A 56 -14.35 1.83 -2.28
CA SER A 56 -13.44 2.50 -3.20
C SER A 56 -12.32 1.58 -3.70
N HIS A 57 -11.69 0.83 -2.78
CA HIS A 57 -10.68 -0.17 -3.15
C HIS A 57 -11.30 -1.34 -3.93
N GLN A 58 -12.49 -1.79 -3.52
CA GLN A 58 -13.21 -2.86 -4.22
C GLN A 58 -13.60 -2.46 -5.65
N TRP A 59 -14.02 -1.22 -5.86
CA TRP A 59 -14.38 -0.71 -7.17
C TRP A 59 -13.18 -0.76 -8.14
N LEU A 60 -12.01 -0.28 -7.70
CA LEU A 60 -10.78 -0.36 -8.50
C LEU A 60 -10.39 -1.81 -8.82
N ALA A 61 -10.59 -2.74 -7.89
CA ALA A 61 -10.38 -4.16 -8.15
C ALA A 61 -11.34 -4.70 -9.22
N LYS A 62 -12.63 -4.34 -9.17
CA LYS A 62 -13.62 -4.72 -10.18
C LYS A 62 -13.26 -4.17 -11.56
N VAL A 63 -12.83 -2.90 -11.64
CA VAL A 63 -12.38 -2.28 -12.90
C VAL A 63 -11.15 -2.99 -13.45
N ALA A 64 -10.13 -3.25 -12.63
CA ALA A 64 -8.95 -3.96 -13.09
C ALA A 64 -9.26 -5.36 -13.65
N LEU A 65 -10.25 -6.05 -13.08
CA LEU A 65 -10.69 -7.34 -13.60
C LEU A 65 -11.38 -7.19 -14.95
N ALA A 66 -12.30 -6.23 -15.07
CA ALA A 66 -13.06 -5.93 -16.29
C ALA A 66 -12.14 -5.51 -17.45
N GLU A 67 -11.12 -4.69 -17.17
CA GLU A 67 -10.14 -4.20 -18.15
C GLU A 67 -9.03 -5.21 -18.47
N GLY A 68 -9.04 -6.40 -17.86
CA GLY A 68 -8.03 -7.42 -18.13
C GLY A 68 -6.64 -7.12 -17.54
N TRP A 69 -6.51 -6.09 -16.69
CA TRP A 69 -5.23 -5.73 -16.06
C TRP A 69 -4.74 -6.85 -15.13
N GLN A 70 -3.42 -7.00 -15.10
CA GLN A 70 -2.72 -8.01 -14.29
C GLN A 70 -2.35 -7.46 -12.92
N ARG A 71 -2.14 -6.16 -12.81
CA ARG A 71 -1.65 -5.51 -11.60
C ARG A 71 -1.88 -4.01 -11.64
N ILE A 72 -2.40 -3.47 -10.56
CA ILE A 72 -2.59 -2.04 -10.38
C ILE A 72 -1.84 -1.55 -9.14
N LEU A 73 -1.29 -0.35 -9.24
CA LEU A 73 -0.73 0.40 -8.13
C LEU A 73 -1.82 1.33 -7.58
N ILE A 74 -2.02 1.30 -6.27
CA ILE A 74 -3.00 2.14 -5.59
C ILE A 74 -2.28 2.95 -4.51
N PHE A 75 -2.53 4.25 -4.52
CA PHE A 75 -2.20 5.17 -3.45
C PHE A 75 -3.48 5.68 -2.78
N GLU A 76 -3.38 6.00 -1.50
CA GLU A 76 -4.25 6.98 -0.87
C GLU A 76 -3.62 8.38 -1.02
N ASP A 77 -4.45 9.41 -1.05
CA ASP A 77 -4.04 10.81 -1.22
C ASP A 77 -3.30 11.40 0.00
N ASP A 78 -3.10 10.64 1.08
CA ASP A 78 -2.19 10.95 2.18
C ASP A 78 -0.82 10.26 2.07
N ALA A 79 -0.53 9.56 0.97
CA ALA A 79 0.75 8.92 0.79
C ALA A 79 1.88 9.96 0.71
N ARG A 80 2.95 9.72 1.47
CA ARG A 80 4.17 10.52 1.51
C ARG A 80 5.37 9.65 1.18
N PRO A 81 6.24 10.03 0.23
CA PRO A 81 7.39 9.23 -0.13
C PRO A 81 8.48 9.32 0.94
N TYR A 82 9.20 8.22 1.16
CA TYR A 82 10.57 8.26 1.68
C TYR A 82 11.55 8.62 0.55
N ASN A 83 12.85 8.50 0.79
CA ASN A 83 13.84 8.60 -0.26
C ASN A 83 13.79 7.37 -1.19
N LEU A 84 13.15 7.51 -2.35
CA LEU A 84 12.99 6.45 -3.33
C LEU A 84 14.32 6.15 -4.04
N ARG A 85 14.78 4.91 -3.95
CA ARG A 85 16.01 4.45 -4.62
C ARG A 85 15.66 3.63 -5.85
N SER A 86 16.06 4.07 -7.04
CA SER A 86 15.79 3.33 -8.29
C SER A 86 16.32 1.91 -8.28
N ALA A 87 17.44 1.65 -7.60
CA ALA A 87 17.98 0.29 -7.43
C ALA A 87 17.01 -0.63 -6.66
N GLN A 88 16.36 -0.11 -5.62
CA GLN A 88 15.36 -0.85 -4.86
C GLN A 88 14.12 -1.10 -5.73
N VAL A 89 13.63 -0.10 -6.45
CA VAL A 89 12.44 -0.24 -7.32
C VAL A 89 12.70 -1.24 -8.45
N ARG A 90 13.92 -1.32 -8.99
CA ARG A 90 14.28 -2.38 -9.97
C ARG A 90 14.11 -3.79 -9.41
N TRP A 91 14.48 -4.02 -8.14
CA TRP A 91 14.24 -5.30 -7.48
C TRP A 91 12.76 -5.55 -7.22
N VAL A 92 12.02 -4.52 -6.80
CA VAL A 92 10.56 -4.60 -6.64
C VAL A 92 9.89 -5.00 -7.96
N ASN A 93 10.26 -4.38 -9.08
CA ASN A 93 9.75 -4.75 -10.40
C ASN A 93 10.13 -6.17 -10.81
N ARG A 94 11.35 -6.62 -10.47
CA ARG A 94 11.75 -8.01 -10.70
C ARG A 94 10.88 -8.98 -9.90
N PHE A 95 10.54 -8.65 -8.65
CA PHE A 95 9.63 -9.46 -7.84
C PHE A 95 8.24 -9.53 -8.49
N ILE A 96 7.69 -8.36 -8.86
CA ILE A 96 6.37 -8.24 -9.49
C ILE A 96 6.24 -9.10 -10.75
N ARG A 97 7.31 -9.22 -11.55
CA ARG A 97 7.31 -10.06 -12.77
C ARG A 97 7.45 -11.55 -12.51
N THR A 98 8.18 -11.95 -11.47
CA THR A 98 8.69 -13.32 -11.36
C THR A 98 8.08 -14.12 -10.23
N HIS A 99 7.31 -13.48 -9.34
CA HIS A 99 6.74 -14.14 -8.16
C HIS A 99 5.22 -13.94 -8.08
N PRO A 100 4.45 -14.97 -7.72
CA PRO A 100 3.04 -14.79 -7.41
C PRO A 100 2.88 -14.02 -6.10
N PHE A 101 1.99 -13.03 -6.09
CA PHE A 101 1.57 -12.29 -4.91
C PHE A 101 0.10 -11.90 -5.05
N GLN A 102 -0.57 -11.56 -3.96
CA GLN A 102 -1.92 -11.01 -3.97
C GLN A 102 -1.89 -9.51 -3.66
N ALA A 103 -1.21 -9.13 -2.57
CA ALA A 103 -0.94 -7.74 -2.24
C ALA A 103 0.57 -7.53 -1.97
N LEU A 104 1.13 -6.46 -2.50
CA LEU A 104 2.49 -6.00 -2.27
C LEU A 104 2.45 -4.58 -1.71
N HIS A 105 2.63 -4.45 -0.40
CA HIS A 105 2.59 -3.15 0.28
C HIS A 105 3.89 -2.38 0.04
N LEU A 106 3.77 -1.13 -0.41
CA LEU A 106 4.90 -0.20 -0.60
C LEU A 106 5.07 0.73 0.60
N GLY A 107 3.98 0.95 1.34
CA GLY A 107 3.95 1.62 2.63
C GLY A 107 2.89 0.99 3.52
N TYR A 108 3.21 0.85 4.82
CA TYR A 108 2.33 0.17 5.78
C TYR A 108 2.72 0.47 7.23
N SER A 109 1.80 0.21 8.15
CA SER A 109 2.05 0.20 9.58
C SER A 109 2.66 -1.15 10.00
N MET A 110 3.76 -1.13 10.76
CA MET A 110 4.50 -2.36 11.06
C MET A 110 3.68 -3.35 11.88
N GLY A 111 3.32 -4.45 11.23
CA GLY A 111 2.88 -5.67 11.88
C GLY A 111 4.02 -6.67 12.07
N ARG A 112 3.67 -7.96 12.16
CA ARG A 112 4.66 -9.05 12.18
C ARG A 112 5.22 -9.23 10.78
N THR A 113 6.49 -8.89 10.57
CA THR A 113 7.20 -9.03 9.28
C THR A 113 8.44 -9.92 9.41
N TRP A 114 8.82 -10.60 8.33
CA TRP A 114 10.08 -11.35 8.21
C TRP A 114 10.60 -11.25 6.77
N MET A 115 11.91 -11.24 6.60
CA MET A 115 12.51 -11.12 5.27
C MET A 115 12.25 -12.38 4.44
N THR A 116 12.06 -12.18 3.14
CA THR A 116 12.18 -13.29 2.19
C THR A 116 13.63 -13.39 1.71
N TRP A 117 13.96 -14.44 0.96
CA TRP A 117 15.23 -14.53 0.25
C TRP A 117 15.31 -13.60 -0.96
N PHE A 118 14.20 -12.97 -1.35
CA PHE A 118 14.17 -12.03 -2.45
C PHE A 118 14.56 -10.62 -1.94
N PRO A 119 15.55 -9.95 -2.58
CA PRO A 119 16.01 -8.64 -2.13
C PRO A 119 14.89 -7.62 -2.02
N PHE A 120 14.91 -6.86 -0.93
CA PHE A 120 13.94 -5.81 -0.62
C PHE A 120 12.49 -6.27 -0.46
N ILE A 121 12.24 -7.57 -0.32
CA ILE A 121 10.90 -8.12 -0.11
C ILE A 121 10.84 -8.85 1.23
N ALA A 122 9.86 -8.46 2.03
CA ALA A 122 9.46 -9.13 3.25
C ALA A 122 8.09 -9.77 3.06
N ARG A 123 7.76 -10.71 3.93
CA ARG A 123 6.40 -11.18 4.17
C ARG A 123 5.93 -10.66 5.52
N GLY A 124 4.63 -10.43 5.64
CA GLY A 124 4.08 -10.01 6.91
C GLY A 124 2.57 -9.96 6.92
N ARG A 125 2.04 -9.73 8.11
CA ARG A 125 0.63 -9.36 8.30
C ARG A 125 0.62 -7.90 8.72
N VAL A 126 0.57 -7.03 7.72
CA VAL A 126 0.64 -5.58 7.92
C VAL A 126 -0.76 -4.96 7.80
N VAL A 127 -0.88 -3.71 8.21
CA VAL A 127 -2.10 -2.89 8.11
C VAL A 127 -1.71 -1.51 7.60
N ALA A 128 -2.69 -0.64 7.35
CA ALA A 128 -2.56 0.63 6.61
C ALA A 128 -2.24 0.45 5.11
N LEU A 129 -3.07 1.04 4.26
CA LEU A 129 -3.12 0.83 2.81
C LEU A 129 -2.79 2.08 1.99
N HIS A 130 -1.94 2.97 2.51
CA HIS A 130 -1.63 4.22 1.83
C HIS A 130 -0.83 4.09 0.52
N ALA A 131 -0.11 2.97 0.31
CA ALA A 131 0.50 2.66 -0.97
C ALA A 131 0.73 1.15 -1.14
N TYR A 132 0.14 0.54 -2.17
CA TYR A 132 0.29 -0.89 -2.44
C TYR A 132 0.04 -1.25 -3.90
N ILE A 133 0.53 -2.42 -4.30
CA ILE A 133 0.23 -3.04 -5.60
C ILE A 133 -0.61 -4.28 -5.33
N ILE A 134 -1.70 -4.46 -6.07
CA ILE A 134 -2.56 -5.64 -5.99
C ILE A 134 -2.53 -6.35 -7.34
N SER A 135 -2.34 -7.67 -7.31
CA SER A 135 -2.36 -8.50 -8.52
C SER A 135 -3.79 -8.82 -8.94
N ARG A 136 -3.97 -9.34 -10.14
CA ARG A 136 -5.26 -9.82 -10.65
C ARG A 136 -5.95 -10.79 -9.69
N GLU A 137 -5.20 -11.72 -9.10
CA GLU A 137 -5.73 -12.66 -8.11
C GLU A 137 -6.15 -11.95 -6.81
N GLY A 138 -5.37 -10.95 -6.36
CA GLY A 138 -5.78 -10.10 -5.25
C GLY A 138 -7.05 -9.30 -5.56
N CYS A 139 -7.15 -8.73 -6.76
CA CYS A 139 -8.33 -8.02 -7.23
C CYS A 139 -9.56 -8.93 -7.24
N ARG A 140 -9.43 -10.17 -7.71
CA ARG A 140 -10.51 -11.16 -7.72
C ARG A 140 -11.08 -11.38 -6.33
N ILE A 141 -10.22 -11.67 -5.35
CA ILE A 141 -10.64 -11.92 -3.97
C ILE A 141 -11.31 -10.67 -3.36
N LEU A 142 -10.76 -9.47 -3.58
CA LEU A 142 -11.34 -8.22 -3.07
C LEU A 142 -12.68 -7.89 -3.75
N ALA A 143 -12.79 -8.09 -5.06
CA ALA A 143 -14.00 -7.82 -5.85
C ALA A 143 -15.17 -8.75 -5.47
N GLU A 144 -14.86 -10.02 -5.17
CA GLU A 144 -15.84 -11.06 -4.81
C GLU A 144 -16.25 -11.04 -3.34
N THR A 145 -15.49 -10.36 -2.46
CA THR A 145 -15.80 -10.34 -1.02
C THR A 145 -16.71 -9.15 -0.68
N PRO A 146 -17.97 -9.35 -0.25
CA PRO A 146 -18.83 -8.24 0.15
C PRO A 146 -18.32 -7.54 1.42
N TYR A 147 -18.61 -6.25 1.55
CA TYR A 147 -18.37 -5.52 2.80
C TYR A 147 -19.22 -6.12 3.93
N CYS A 148 -18.60 -6.35 5.09
CA CYS A 148 -19.24 -6.97 6.26
C CYS A 148 -18.94 -6.21 7.56
N GLY A 149 -18.71 -4.90 7.48
CA GLY A 149 -18.32 -4.07 8.64
C GLY A 149 -16.83 -4.18 9.02
N THR A 150 -16.02 -4.88 8.22
CA THR A 150 -14.58 -5.01 8.44
C THR A 150 -13.81 -4.00 7.58
N PRO A 151 -12.93 -3.17 8.16
CA PRO A 151 -12.05 -2.28 7.39
C PRO A 151 -11.21 -3.03 6.35
N VAL A 152 -10.91 -2.36 5.23
CA VAL A 152 -10.21 -2.98 4.10
C VAL A 152 -8.81 -3.47 4.46
N ASP A 153 -8.08 -2.76 5.32
CA ASP A 153 -6.75 -3.17 5.78
C ASP A 153 -6.81 -4.45 6.63
N VAL A 154 -7.85 -4.62 7.45
CA VAL A 154 -8.12 -5.85 8.20
C VAL A 154 -8.49 -6.99 7.26
N PHE A 155 -9.26 -6.72 6.21
CA PHE A 155 -9.55 -7.70 5.15
C PHE A 155 -8.26 -8.16 4.46
N PHE A 156 -7.40 -7.24 4.01
CA PHE A 156 -6.09 -7.55 3.41
C PHE A 156 -5.28 -8.43 4.34
N LYS A 157 -5.20 -8.04 5.62
CA LYS A 157 -4.46 -8.77 6.66
C LYS A 157 -4.89 -10.24 6.79
N ARG A 158 -6.20 -10.51 6.67
CA ARG A 158 -6.83 -11.82 6.94
C ARG A 158 -6.93 -12.69 5.70
N GLN A 159 -7.26 -12.11 4.55
CA GLN A 159 -7.68 -12.83 3.35
C GLN A 159 -6.63 -12.84 2.23
N LEU A 160 -5.68 -11.89 2.23
CA LEU A 160 -4.67 -11.80 1.17
C LEU A 160 -3.28 -12.24 1.64
N LYS A 161 -2.58 -12.95 0.75
CA LYS A 161 -1.14 -13.25 0.82
C LYS A 161 -0.36 -11.97 0.56
N GLN A 162 0.10 -11.38 1.65
CA GLN A 162 0.81 -10.10 1.63
C GLN A 162 2.32 -10.28 1.54
N HIS A 163 2.90 -9.51 0.63
CA HIS A 163 4.31 -9.16 0.61
C HIS A 163 4.44 -7.68 0.90
N CYS A 164 5.63 -7.28 1.33
CA CYS A 164 5.93 -5.91 1.71
C CYS A 164 7.29 -5.52 1.15
N VAL A 165 7.40 -4.31 0.61
CA VAL A 165 8.70 -3.75 0.25
C VAL A 165 9.44 -3.33 1.52
N PHE A 166 10.71 -3.74 1.61
CA PHE A 166 11.57 -3.51 2.75
C PHE A 166 12.94 -2.95 2.30
N PRO A 167 13.38 -1.77 2.76
CA PRO A 167 12.66 -0.78 3.56
C PRO A 167 11.42 -0.21 2.86
N MET A 168 10.44 0.35 3.60
CA MET A 168 9.25 0.95 2.99
C MET A 168 9.60 2.11 2.04
N LEU A 169 8.79 2.28 1.00
CA LEU A 169 8.90 3.36 0.03
C LEU A 169 8.01 4.55 0.40
N PHE A 170 6.90 4.31 1.08
CA PHE A 170 5.93 5.35 1.46
C PHE A 170 5.53 5.26 2.94
N ARG A 171 5.19 6.40 3.53
CA ARG A 171 4.50 6.58 4.82
C ARG A 171 3.22 7.38 4.58
N GLN A 172 2.42 7.59 5.62
CA GLN A 172 1.33 8.57 5.56
C GLN A 172 1.86 9.96 5.93
N HIS A 173 1.21 10.99 5.40
CA HIS A 173 1.24 12.32 5.98
C HIS A 173 0.60 12.29 7.38
N GLU A 174 0.99 13.24 8.23
CA GLU A 174 0.51 13.29 9.60
C GLU A 174 -0.98 13.61 9.66
N ALA A 175 -1.66 13.16 10.71
CA ALA A 175 -3.09 13.44 10.90
C ALA A 175 -3.37 14.96 10.98
N ALA A 176 -2.43 15.77 11.48
CA ALA A 176 -2.54 17.23 11.47
C ALA A 176 -2.56 17.84 10.05
N VAL A 177 -2.02 17.14 9.06
CA VAL A 177 -1.91 17.60 7.66
C VAL A 177 -2.97 16.96 6.79
N THR A 178 -3.27 15.67 6.99
CA THR A 178 -4.14 14.88 6.11
C THR A 178 -5.13 13.98 6.85
N GLY A 179 -5.43 14.26 8.12
CA GLY A 179 -6.25 13.40 8.98
C GLY A 179 -7.55 12.92 8.31
N SER A 180 -7.87 11.65 8.56
CA SER A 180 -9.13 11.03 8.14
C SER A 180 -10.16 11.01 9.27
N ASP A 181 -11.43 10.91 8.92
CA ASP A 181 -12.51 10.78 9.90
C ASP A 181 -12.49 9.43 10.66
N ILE A 182 -11.67 8.47 10.21
CA ILE A 182 -11.43 7.18 10.88
C ILE A 182 -10.38 7.32 11.99
N GLU A 183 -9.56 8.38 11.97
CA GLU A 183 -8.36 8.53 12.80
C GLU A 183 -8.58 9.21 14.17
N ALA A 184 -9.82 9.30 14.68
CA ALA A 184 -10.14 9.98 15.95
C ALA A 184 -9.35 9.51 17.20
N VAL A 185 -8.54 8.44 17.10
CA VAL A 185 -7.72 7.86 18.19
C VAL A 185 -6.25 7.57 17.77
N ALA A 186 -5.83 7.88 16.54
CA ALA A 186 -4.49 7.51 16.05
C ALA A 186 -3.48 8.67 16.17
N LEU A 187 -2.48 8.51 17.05
CA LEU A 187 -1.27 9.38 17.09
C LEU A 187 -0.40 9.09 15.86
N ASN A 188 -0.74 9.70 14.73
CA ASN A 188 -0.05 9.53 13.44
C ASN A 188 0.98 10.65 13.20
N ASP A 189 1.78 11.00 14.22
CA ASP A 189 2.80 12.06 14.16
C ASP A 189 4.13 11.54 13.58
N ASP A 190 5.02 12.41 13.08
CA ASP A 190 6.32 12.05 12.49
C ASP A 190 7.15 11.15 13.44
N GLU A 191 7.10 11.39 14.75
CA GLU A 191 7.74 10.52 15.75
C GLU A 191 7.24 9.07 15.72
N TRP A 192 5.94 8.87 15.47
CA TRP A 192 5.36 7.53 15.37
C TRP A 192 5.92 6.81 14.13
N TRP A 193 6.00 7.50 13.00
CA TRP A 193 6.59 6.94 11.77
C TRP A 193 8.09 6.67 11.91
N GLU A 194 8.83 7.50 12.63
CA GLU A 194 10.23 7.21 12.97
C GLU A 194 10.37 6.01 13.90
N ARG A 195 9.49 5.86 14.91
CA ARG A 195 9.45 4.67 15.77
C ARG A 195 9.08 3.43 14.95
N ASN A 196 8.14 3.56 14.01
CA ASN A 196 7.75 2.52 13.07
C ASN A 196 8.94 2.09 12.19
N TRP A 197 9.71 3.05 11.68
CA TRP A 197 10.95 2.83 10.93
C TRP A 197 12.04 2.15 11.76
N ARG A 198 12.21 2.54 13.03
CA ARG A 198 13.15 1.86 13.96
C ARG A 198 12.72 0.41 14.23
N LYS A 199 11.43 0.14 14.40
CA LYS A 199 10.88 -1.22 14.49
C LYS A 199 11.10 -2.01 13.20
N HIS A 200 11.00 -1.34 12.04
CA HIS A 200 11.29 -1.89 10.71
C HIS A 200 12.65 -2.58 10.67
N ARG A 201 13.71 -1.88 11.11
CA ARG A 201 15.08 -2.41 11.16
C ARG A 201 15.26 -3.57 12.16
N ARG A 202 14.58 -3.54 13.32
CA ARG A 202 14.72 -4.55 14.38
C ARG A 202 13.93 -5.84 14.10
N SER A 203 12.80 -5.75 13.40
CA SER A 203 11.92 -6.88 13.09
C SER A 203 12.63 -7.97 12.27
N VAL A 204 13.50 -7.56 11.35
CA VAL A 204 14.28 -8.47 10.49
C VAL A 204 15.14 -9.43 11.32
N LEU A 205 15.83 -8.90 12.33
CA LEU A 205 16.69 -9.70 13.20
C LEU A 205 15.87 -10.68 14.05
N LYS A 206 14.71 -10.24 14.56
CA LYS A 206 13.87 -11.05 15.45
C LYS A 206 13.23 -12.26 14.75
N ASN A 207 12.96 -12.17 13.45
CA ASN A 207 12.27 -13.22 12.70
C ASN A 207 13.14 -13.92 11.64
N ILE A 208 14.47 -13.73 11.68
CA ILE A 208 15.40 -14.30 10.69
C ILE A 208 15.29 -15.83 10.58
N TRP A 209 14.97 -16.52 11.67
CA TRP A 209 14.75 -17.97 11.70
C TRP A 209 13.62 -18.43 10.76
N ARG A 210 12.58 -17.60 10.53
CA ARG A 210 11.50 -17.94 9.58
C ARG A 210 11.99 -17.90 8.13
N THR A 211 12.90 -16.98 7.83
CA THR A 211 13.58 -16.88 6.54
C THR A 211 14.45 -18.11 6.31
N VAL A 212 15.23 -18.51 7.32
CA VAL A 212 16.13 -19.66 7.24
C VAL A 212 15.36 -20.98 7.13
N LEU A 213 14.33 -21.19 7.96
CA LEU A 213 13.59 -22.47 8.05
C LEU A 213 12.45 -22.61 7.02
N ARG A 214 12.25 -21.65 6.12
CA ARG A 214 11.15 -21.65 5.13
C ARG A 214 9.75 -21.87 5.72
N LEU A 215 9.49 -21.44 6.95
CA LEU A 215 8.22 -21.71 7.63
C LEU A 215 7.11 -20.75 7.16
N ARG A 216 5.99 -21.32 6.68
CA ARG A 216 4.79 -20.61 6.15
C ARG A 216 5.08 -19.77 4.89
N PHE A 217 5.73 -20.41 3.92
CA PHE A 217 5.83 -19.93 2.53
C PHE A 217 4.53 -20.19 1.74
#